data_AF-A0A9E2ZVP1-F1
#
_entry.id   AF-A0A9E2ZVP1-F1
#
_cell.length_a   1.000
_cell.length_b   1.000
_cell.length_c   1.000
_cell.angle_alpha   90.00
_cell.angle_beta   90.00
_cell.angle_gamma   90.00
#
_symmetry.space_group_name_H-M   'P 1'
#
loop_
_entity.id
_entity.type
_entity.pdbx_description
1 polymer ?
#
loop_
_entity_poly.entity_id
_entity_poly.type
_entity_poly.pdbx_seq_one_letter_code
_entity_poly.pdbx_strand_id
1 'polypeptide(L)'
;MRALIIVDVQNDFCEGGSLAVDGGGDVARAISRYLTDHHGYAHIVATNDYHVEPGCHFSGDPDYASSWPPHCVAGTPGAAFHPDLDMTRVEAVFKKGAHAAAYSGFEGADDAGAPLADWLQQRDVDEVDVVG
;
A
#
# COMPACT_ATOMS: atom_id res chain seq x y z
N MET A 1 21.20 -0.76 -6.92
CA MET A 1 20.54 0.24 -6.05
C MET A 1 19.34 -0.40 -5.36
N ARG A 2 19.21 -0.29 -4.03
CA ARG A 2 18.12 -0.95 -3.29
C ARG A 2 16.98 0.00 -2.94
N ALA A 3 15.74 -0.45 -3.16
CA ALA A 3 14.53 0.26 -2.74
C ALA A 3 13.72 -0.53 -1.71
N LEU A 4 12.95 0.17 -0.87
CA LEU A 4 11.94 -0.40 0.01
C LEU A 4 10.55 -0.10 -0.56
N ILE A 5 9.71 -1.14 -0.64
CA ILE A 5 8.30 -1.04 -1.01
C ILE A 5 7.46 -1.33 0.25
N ILE A 6 6.72 -0.33 0.71
CA ILE A 6 5.78 -0.42 1.83
C ILE A 6 4.39 -0.72 1.25
N VAL A 7 3.87 -1.91 1.49
CA VAL A 7 2.65 -2.42 0.87
C VAL A 7 1.47 -2.18 1.79
N ASP A 8 0.53 -1.35 1.34
CA ASP A 8 -0.84 -1.31 1.84
C ASP A 8 -0.99 -1.17 3.37
N VAL A 9 -0.14 -0.38 4.02
CA VAL A 9 -0.25 -0.06 5.47
C VAL A 9 -1.34 1.01 5.69
N GLN A 10 -2.60 0.62 5.46
CA GLN A 10 -3.78 1.47 5.45
C GLN A 10 -4.70 1.18 6.64
N ASN A 11 -5.55 2.15 6.98
CA ASN A 11 -6.47 2.04 8.11
C ASN A 11 -7.39 0.81 8.01
N ASP A 12 -7.90 0.51 6.81
CA ASP A 12 -8.82 -0.63 6.64
C ASP A 12 -8.17 -1.99 6.88
N PHE A 13 -6.84 -2.09 6.73
CA PHE A 13 -6.08 -3.30 6.99
C PHE A 13 -5.52 -3.37 8.43
N CYS A 14 -5.75 -2.34 9.25
CA CYS A 14 -5.33 -2.30 10.66
C CYS A 14 -6.52 -2.46 11.61
N GLU A 15 -6.25 -2.59 12.91
CA GLU A 15 -7.28 -2.74 13.94
C GLU A 15 -8.32 -1.61 13.90
N GLY A 16 -9.60 -1.99 13.81
CA GLY A 16 -10.73 -1.07 13.65
C GLY A 16 -11.13 -0.78 12.21
N GLY A 17 -10.33 -1.22 11.23
CA GLY A 17 -10.64 -1.22 9.81
C GLY A 17 -11.67 -2.26 9.38
N SER A 18 -12.19 -2.11 8.17
CA SER A 18 -13.17 -3.04 7.58
C SER A 18 -12.60 -4.40 7.19
N LEU A 19 -11.29 -4.50 6.96
CA LEU A 19 -10.56 -5.74 6.65
C LEU A 19 -9.30 -5.86 7.53
N ALA A 20 -9.48 -5.65 8.83
CA ALA A 20 -8.40 -5.57 9.81
C ALA A 20 -7.54 -6.84 9.86
N VAL A 21 -6.22 -6.64 9.93
CA VAL A 21 -5.22 -7.65 10.28
C VAL A 21 -4.66 -7.32 11.66
N ASP A 22 -4.77 -8.27 12.58
CA ASP A 22 -4.21 -8.12 13.94
C ASP A 22 -2.70 -7.86 13.86
N GLY A 23 -2.24 -6.77 14.48
CA GLY A 23 -0.85 -6.31 14.46
C GLY A 23 -0.54 -5.25 13.38
N GLY A 24 -1.51 -4.86 12.55
CA GLY A 24 -1.30 -3.86 11.49
C GLY A 24 -0.77 -2.51 12.02
N GLY A 25 -1.33 -2.01 13.12
CA GLY A 25 -0.83 -0.79 13.77
C GLY A 25 0.60 -0.94 14.33
N ASP A 26 0.96 -2.13 14.82
CA ASP A 26 2.33 -2.43 15.28
C ASP A 26 3.34 -2.43 14.12
N VAL A 27 2.96 -2.98 12.96
CA VAL A 27 3.77 -2.95 11.74
C VAL A 27 3.99 -1.51 11.28
N ALA A 28 2.94 -0.68 11.25
CA ALA A 28 3.06 0.74 10.90
C ALA A 28 4.11 1.45 11.77
N ARG A 29 4.03 1.29 13.10
CA ARG A 29 5.01 1.84 14.05
C ARG A 29 6.42 1.28 13.85
N ALA A 30 6.54 -0.01 13.59
CA ALA A 30 7.83 -0.67 13.40
C ALA A 30 8.54 -0.16 12.14
N ILE A 31 7.81 0.02 11.04
CA ILE A 31 8.31 0.60 9.79
C ILE A 31 8.78 2.04 10.03
N SER A 32 7.95 2.89 10.64
CA SER A 32 8.32 4.28 10.97
C SER A 32 9.60 4.36 11.79
N ARG A 33 9.71 3.52 12.83
CA ARG A 33 10.92 3.45 13.66
C ARG A 33 12.13 3.00 12.85
N TYR A 34 11.99 1.96 12.04
CA TYR A 34 13.09 1.46 11.19
C TYR A 34 13.59 2.55 10.23
N LEU A 35 12.68 3.34 9.67
CA LEU A 35 13.00 4.45 8.78
C LEU A 35 13.64 5.66 9.48
N THR A 36 13.58 5.76 10.81
CA THR A 36 14.28 6.83 11.53
C THR A 36 15.80 6.61 11.61
N ASP A 37 16.24 5.35 11.57
CA ASP A 37 17.65 4.97 11.63
C ASP A 37 18.31 4.97 10.23
N HIS A 38 19.62 4.68 10.17
CA HIS A 38 20.33 4.45 8.91
C HIS A 38 19.84 3.17 8.22
N HIS A 39 18.82 3.29 7.38
CA HIS A 39 18.13 2.18 6.70
C HIS A 39 18.81 1.70 5.40
N GLY A 40 19.75 2.46 4.84
CA GLY A 40 20.53 2.05 3.66
C GLY A 40 19.79 2.01 2.31
N TYR A 41 18.45 2.14 2.29
CA TYR A 41 17.68 2.28 1.05
C TYR A 41 17.95 3.59 0.34
N ALA A 42 18.10 3.51 -0.99
CA ALA A 42 18.22 4.67 -1.85
C ALA A 42 16.87 5.27 -2.22
N HIS A 43 15.84 4.41 -2.33
CA HIS A 43 14.48 4.82 -2.59
C HIS A 43 13.48 4.15 -1.66
N ILE A 44 12.46 4.89 -1.23
CA ILE A 44 11.34 4.37 -0.43
C ILE A 44 10.04 4.76 -1.10
N VAL A 45 9.21 3.76 -1.38
CA VAL A 45 7.90 3.94 -2.03
C VAL A 45 6.83 3.17 -1.27
N ALA A 46 5.57 3.56 -1.44
CA ALA A 46 4.44 2.85 -0.86
C ALA A 46 3.42 2.46 -1.93
N THR A 47 2.69 1.37 -1.70
CA THR A 47 1.48 1.04 -2.46
C THR A 47 0.25 1.39 -1.65
N ASN A 48 -0.86 1.59 -2.33
CA ASN A 48 -2.12 1.94 -1.72
C ASN A 48 -3.24 1.26 -2.50
N ASP A 49 -3.98 0.38 -1.85
CA ASP A 49 -5.24 -0.09 -2.41
C ASP A 49 -6.22 1.08 -2.44
N TYR A 50 -6.82 1.34 -3.61
CA TYR A 50 -7.60 2.55 -3.82
C TYR A 50 -8.78 2.27 -4.75
N HIS A 51 -9.87 1.80 -4.18
CA HIS A 51 -11.02 1.30 -4.92
C HIS A 51 -12.06 2.39 -5.20
N VAL A 52 -12.31 2.69 -6.48
CA VAL A 52 -13.38 3.61 -6.90
C VAL A 52 -14.66 2.82 -7.18
N GLU A 53 -14.56 1.80 -8.03
CA GLU A 53 -15.66 0.89 -8.38
C GLU A 53 -15.09 -0.46 -8.81
N PRO A 54 -14.68 -1.34 -7.87
CA PRO A 54 -13.97 -2.58 -8.20
C PRO A 54 -14.92 -3.75 -8.56
N GLY A 55 -16.21 -3.47 -8.72
CA GLY A 55 -17.22 -4.45 -9.13
C GLY A 55 -17.34 -5.63 -8.18
N CYS A 56 -17.18 -6.86 -8.71
CA CYS A 56 -17.35 -8.11 -7.96
C CYS A 56 -16.32 -8.33 -6.85
N HIS A 57 -15.28 -7.49 -6.77
CA HIS A 57 -14.32 -7.49 -5.66
C HIS A 57 -15.01 -7.23 -4.31
N PHE A 58 -16.07 -6.41 -4.28
CA PHE A 58 -16.84 -6.14 -3.07
C PHE A 58 -18.12 -6.96 -2.99
N SER A 59 -18.38 -7.52 -1.80
CA SER A 59 -19.58 -8.27 -1.47
C SER A 59 -20.07 -7.93 -0.05
N GLY A 60 -21.39 -7.95 0.15
CA GLY A 60 -21.99 -7.91 1.49
C GLY A 60 -21.94 -9.25 2.23
N ASP A 61 -21.65 -10.34 1.51
CA ASP A 61 -21.39 -11.69 2.04
C ASP A 61 -20.10 -12.21 1.38
N PRO A 62 -18.93 -11.72 1.82
CA PRO A 62 -17.65 -12.02 1.17
C PRO A 62 -17.14 -13.43 1.49
N ASP A 63 -16.49 -14.06 0.51
CA ASP A 63 -15.86 -15.38 0.66
C ASP A 63 -14.40 -15.32 1.16
N TYR A 64 -13.82 -14.13 1.26
CA TYR A 64 -12.42 -13.89 1.66
C TYR A 64 -11.39 -14.64 0.79
N ALA A 65 -11.75 -14.90 -0.47
CA ALA A 65 -10.89 -15.54 -1.46
C ALA A 65 -10.92 -14.80 -2.79
N SER A 66 -12.12 -14.47 -3.28
CA SER A 66 -12.35 -13.74 -4.53
C SER A 66 -13.19 -12.48 -4.35
N SER A 67 -13.82 -12.34 -3.18
CA SER A 67 -14.67 -11.22 -2.79
C SER A 67 -14.41 -10.83 -1.34
N TRP A 68 -14.56 -9.55 -1.06
CA TRP A 68 -14.17 -8.93 0.20
C TRP A 68 -15.26 -7.96 0.68
N PRO A 69 -15.34 -7.64 1.98
CA PRO A 69 -16.13 -6.48 2.40
C PRO A 69 -15.59 -5.20 1.73
N PRO A 70 -16.40 -4.15 1.53
CA PRO A 70 -15.88 -2.87 1.06
C PRO A 70 -14.75 -2.36 1.97
N HIS A 71 -13.58 -2.13 1.38
CA HIS A 71 -12.36 -1.66 2.04
C HIS A 71 -11.61 -0.70 1.12
N CYS A 72 -10.74 0.13 1.68
CA CYS A 72 -9.84 1.03 0.95
C CYS A 72 -10.56 1.85 -0.14
N VAL A 73 -11.80 2.25 0.16
CA VAL A 73 -12.66 2.97 -0.78
C VAL A 73 -12.11 4.39 -0.97
N ALA A 74 -11.99 4.80 -2.24
CA ALA A 74 -11.44 6.09 -2.62
C ALA A 74 -12.10 7.26 -1.86
N GLY A 75 -11.26 8.12 -1.28
CA GLY A 75 -11.71 9.29 -0.51
C GLY A 75 -12.27 9.00 0.89
N THR A 76 -12.28 7.74 1.34
CA THR A 76 -12.67 7.39 2.71
C THR A 76 -11.48 7.35 3.66
N PRO A 77 -11.70 7.48 4.99
CA PRO A 77 -10.63 7.30 5.98
C PRO A 77 -9.97 5.93 5.91
N GLY A 78 -10.70 4.88 5.54
CA GLY A 78 -10.19 3.52 5.42
C GLY A 78 -9.06 3.36 4.40
N ALA A 79 -9.11 4.13 3.31
CA ALA A 79 -8.06 4.13 2.28
C ALA A 79 -6.80 4.93 2.67
N ALA A 80 -6.85 5.76 3.71
CA ALA A 80 -5.68 6.52 4.14
C ALA A 80 -4.65 5.59 4.80
N PHE A 81 -3.37 5.96 4.70
CA PHE A 81 -2.31 5.30 5.45
C PHE A 81 -2.58 5.36 6.96
N HIS A 82 -2.17 4.32 7.67
CA HIS A 82 -2.30 4.28 9.12
C HIS A 82 -1.56 5.47 9.76
N PRO A 83 -2.14 6.18 10.74
CA PRO A 83 -1.57 7.43 11.27
C PRO A 83 -0.19 7.27 11.93
N ASP A 84 0.14 6.05 12.36
CA ASP A 84 1.46 5.73 12.93
C ASP A 84 2.54 5.43 11.87
N LEU A 85 2.19 5.40 10.58
CA LEU A 85 3.16 5.31 9.48
C LEU A 85 3.71 6.70 9.11
N ASP A 86 5.02 6.87 9.25
CA ASP A 86 5.72 8.09 8.87
C ASP A 86 5.98 8.12 7.36
N MET A 87 5.19 8.94 6.66
CA MET A 87 5.26 9.10 5.21
C MET A 87 6.35 10.09 4.75
N THR A 88 7.09 10.74 5.65
CA THR A 88 8.03 11.83 5.29
C THR A 88 9.16 11.39 4.37
N ARG A 89 9.53 10.10 4.40
CA ARG A 89 10.57 9.53 3.54
C ARG A 89 10.03 8.84 2.29
N VAL A 90 8.71 8.71 2.14
CA VAL A 90 8.09 8.05 0.99
C VAL A 90 8.11 9.00 -0.19
N GLU A 91 8.79 8.62 -1.27
CA GLU A 91 8.99 9.47 -2.45
C GLU A 91 7.82 9.41 -3.43
N ALA A 92 7.12 8.27 -3.49
CA ALA A 92 6.01 8.04 -4.38
C ALA A 92 5.03 7.02 -3.78
N VAL A 93 3.74 7.20 -4.10
CA VAL A 93 2.66 6.29 -3.72
C VAL A 93 2.03 5.75 -4.99
N PHE A 94 1.93 4.42 -5.09
CA PHE A 94 1.39 3.71 -6.24
C PHE A 94 0.00 3.17 -5.91
N LYS A 95 -1.03 3.80 -6.45
CA LYS A 95 -2.43 3.40 -6.24
C LYS A 95 -2.79 2.27 -7.19
N LYS A 96 -3.45 1.24 -6.66
CA LYS A 96 -3.93 0.08 -7.42
C LYS A 96 -5.41 -0.19 -7.15
N GLY A 97 -6.04 -0.95 -8.04
CA GLY A 97 -7.40 -1.47 -7.80
C GLY A 97 -8.57 -0.52 -8.07
N ALA A 98 -8.36 0.61 -8.78
CA ALA A 98 -9.42 1.61 -9.00
C ALA A 98 -10.74 1.03 -9.54
N HIS A 99 -10.65 0.11 -10.51
CA HIS A 99 -11.81 -0.44 -11.22
C HIS A 99 -11.79 -1.99 -11.34
N ALA A 100 -10.94 -2.66 -10.57
CA ALA A 100 -10.81 -4.11 -10.52
C ALA A 100 -10.09 -4.53 -9.23
N ALA A 101 -10.10 -5.82 -8.91
CA ALA A 101 -9.20 -6.36 -7.89
C ALA A 101 -7.74 -6.16 -8.31
N ALA A 102 -6.87 -5.80 -7.37
CA ALA A 102 -5.42 -5.68 -7.59
C ALA A 102 -4.66 -6.16 -6.36
N TYR A 103 -3.76 -7.12 -6.55
CA TYR A 103 -3.08 -7.80 -5.45
C TYR A 103 -1.60 -7.43 -5.40
N SER A 104 -0.98 -7.22 -6.56
CA SER A 104 0.42 -6.86 -6.66
C SER A 104 0.60 -5.35 -6.65
N GLY A 105 1.56 -4.86 -5.86
CA GLY A 105 2.01 -3.47 -5.92
C GLY A 105 2.44 -3.00 -7.31
N PHE A 106 2.89 -3.93 -8.16
CA PHE A 106 3.30 -3.65 -9.54
C PHE A 106 2.14 -3.36 -10.49
N GLU A 107 0.89 -3.57 -10.06
CA GLU A 107 -0.31 -3.13 -10.78
C GLU A 107 -0.63 -1.64 -10.51
N GLY A 108 0.07 -1.03 -9.55
CA GLY A 108 -0.13 0.35 -9.15
C GLY A 108 0.59 1.36 -10.05
N ALA A 109 0.01 2.56 -10.10
CA ALA A 109 0.59 3.73 -10.76
C ALA A 109 0.62 4.92 -9.81
N ASP A 110 1.62 5.79 -9.96
CA ASP A 110 1.68 7.06 -9.23
C ASP A 110 0.66 8.09 -9.76
N ASP A 111 0.59 9.26 -9.14
CA ASP A 111 -0.35 10.33 -9.56
C ASP A 111 -0.07 10.88 -10.97
N ALA A 112 1.13 10.63 -11.54
CA ALA A 112 1.46 10.96 -12.92
C ALA A 112 1.13 9.81 -13.90
N GLY A 113 0.66 8.66 -13.40
CA GLY A 113 0.34 7.47 -14.18
C GLY A 113 1.54 6.58 -14.48
N ALA A 114 2.70 6.80 -13.84
CA ALA A 114 3.87 5.96 -14.03
C ALA A 114 3.71 4.63 -13.26
N PRO A 115 3.86 3.46 -13.91
CA PRO A 115 3.84 2.17 -13.23
C PRO A 115 5.01 2.03 -12.25
N LEU A 116 4.81 1.29 -11.16
CA LEU A 116 5.87 1.04 -10.16
C LEU A 116 7.15 0.45 -10.79
N ALA A 117 7.01 -0.52 -11.70
CA ALA A 117 8.16 -1.12 -12.37
C ALA A 117 9.00 -0.08 -13.14
N ASP A 118 8.34 0.79 -13.89
CA ASP A 118 8.99 1.82 -14.69
C ASP A 118 9.65 2.87 -13.81
N TRP A 119 8.99 3.26 -12.71
CA TRP A 119 9.53 4.22 -11.75
C TRP A 119 10.83 3.73 -11.11
N LEU A 120 10.87 2.44 -10.74
CA LEU A 120 12.05 1.79 -10.16
C LEU A 120 13.18 1.65 -11.19
N GLN A 121 12.88 1.20 -12.41
CA GLN A 121 13.87 1.03 -13.47
C GLN A 121 14.51 2.35 -13.89
N GLN A 122 13.74 3.44 -13.98
CA GLN A 122 14.26 4.76 -14.30
C GLN A 122 15.24 5.32 -13.24
N ARG A 123 15.32 4.69 -12.07
CA ARG A 123 16.20 5.05 -10.94
C ARG A 123 17.28 4.00 -10.68
N ASP A 124 17.51 3.12 -11.66
CA ASP A 124 18.53 2.06 -11.60
C ASP A 124 18.37 1.13 -10.38
N VAL A 125 17.14 0.95 -9.88
CA VAL A 125 16.83 -0.01 -8.81
C VAL A 125 16.95 -1.44 -9.37
N ASP A 126 17.76 -2.26 -8.72
CA ASP A 126 18.04 -3.66 -9.08
C ASP A 126 17.68 -4.64 -7.95
N GLU A 127 17.43 -4.14 -6.74
CA GLU A 127 17.06 -4.91 -5.56
C GLU A 127 15.90 -4.24 -4.82
N VAL A 128 14.92 -5.02 -4.39
CA VAL A 128 13.77 -4.52 -3.61
C VAL A 128 13.59 -5.34 -2.34
N ASP A 129 13.30 -4.64 -1.26
CA ASP A 129 12.68 -5.23 -0.07
C ASP A 129 11.20 -4.87 -0.02
N VAL A 130 10.39 -5.78 0.50
CA VAL A 130 8.95 -5.62 0.60
C VAL A 130 8.54 -5.81 2.06
N VAL A 131 7.77 -4.86 2.58
CA VAL A 131 7.17 -4.89 3.92
C VAL A 131 5.72 -4.43 3.81
N GLY A 132 4.86 -4.80 4.74
CA GLY A 132 3.43 -4.47 4.73
C GLY A 132 2.69 -5.32 5.74
#